data_AF-A0A1V5JZY1-F1
#
_entry.id   AF-A0A1V5JZY1-F1
#
_cell.length_a   1.000
_cell.length_b   1.000
_cell.length_c   1.000
_cell.angle_alpha   90.00
_cell.angle_beta   90.00
_cell.angle_gamma   90.00
#
_symmetry.space_group_name_H-M   'P 1'
#
loop_
_entity.id
_entity.type
_entity.pdbx_description
1 polymer ?
#
loop_
_entity_poly.entity_id
_entity_poly.type
_entity_poly.pdbx_seq_one_letter_code
_entity_poly.pdbx_strand_id
1 'polypeptide(L)'
;MAAVSILPVFFLAGTHFVYDFPALFFFTLLLALLWRQRWGWFYPLYAVALLNKETTLFLALLFALHFFSRMPRRRYFAHLLAMVGLFVLVKAGLTLAFAGNPGPLLENHLRENLFTLLTPFPLWRLLDVALVLLLLFQGFRKKPEFLRHGLFLVVPIFLLQLFFGVLGEIRVYYEVYPILFLLAVPSALAFLGMETPRLPGLSGSPEGQEAACGPEGAEPRGR
;
A
#
# COMPACT_ATOMS: atom_id res chain seq x y z
N MET A 1 12.88 -2.99 5.66
CA MET A 1 14.07 -2.15 5.86
C MET A 1 14.67 -1.66 4.54
N ALA A 2 14.88 -2.51 3.52
CA ALA A 2 15.43 -2.09 2.22
C ALA A 2 14.70 -0.92 1.52
N ALA A 3 13.35 -0.87 1.59
CA ALA A 3 12.57 0.23 1.01
C ALA A 3 12.83 1.60 1.68
N VAL A 4 13.22 1.61 2.96
CA VAL A 4 13.53 2.86 3.69
C VAL A 4 14.92 3.38 3.31
N SER A 5 15.85 2.50 2.95
CA SER A 5 17.23 2.87 2.63
C SER A 5 17.39 3.52 1.26
N ILE A 6 16.47 3.27 0.32
CA ILE A 6 16.55 3.80 -1.05
C ILE A 6 15.84 5.15 -1.22
N LEU A 7 15.13 5.59 -0.18
CA LEU A 7 14.45 6.87 -0.10
C LEU A 7 15.36 8.05 -0.49
N PRO A 8 16.59 8.25 0.06
CA PRO A 8 17.37 9.47 -0.17
C PRO A 8 17.64 9.84 -1.64
N VAL A 9 17.66 8.86 -2.54
CA VAL A 9 17.88 9.06 -3.98
C VAL A 9 16.72 9.82 -4.65
N PHE A 10 15.51 9.73 -4.09
CA PHE A 10 14.31 10.40 -4.62
C PHE A 10 13.93 11.70 -3.88
N PHE A 11 14.75 12.18 -2.91
CA PHE A 11 14.45 13.34 -2.05
C PHE A 11 14.99 14.67 -2.60
N LEU A 12 15.55 14.67 -3.82
CA LEU A 12 16.27 15.81 -4.40
C LEU A 12 15.40 17.02 -4.78
N ALA A 13 14.06 16.90 -4.76
CA ALA A 13 13.14 18.02 -5.00
C ALA A 13 12.11 18.10 -3.86
N GLY A 14 12.36 19.02 -2.92
CA GLY A 14 11.70 19.08 -1.62
C GLY A 14 10.17 19.21 -1.65
N THR A 15 9.51 18.35 -0.85
CA THR A 15 8.25 18.55 -0.11
C THR A 15 8.07 17.40 0.90
N HIS A 16 9.12 17.11 1.68
CA HIS A 16 9.12 16.01 2.65
C HIS A 16 9.08 16.53 4.08
N PHE A 17 8.30 15.86 4.92
CA PHE A 17 8.12 16.19 6.32
C PHE A 17 8.58 15.04 7.20
N VAL A 18 8.93 15.34 8.46
CA VAL A 18 9.40 14.35 9.44
C VAL A 18 8.37 13.21 9.63
N TYR A 19 7.07 13.50 9.47
CA TYR A 19 6.00 12.52 9.59
C TYR A 19 5.85 11.59 8.38
N ASP A 20 6.54 11.85 7.27
CA ASP A 20 6.49 10.98 6.10
C ASP A 20 7.29 9.68 6.29
N PHE A 21 8.37 9.71 7.11
CA PHE A 21 9.13 8.50 7.43
C PHE A 21 8.31 7.49 8.25
N PRO A 22 7.59 7.90 9.31
CA PRO A 22 6.59 7.05 9.95
C PRO A 22 5.55 6.50 8.98
N ALA A 23 5.03 7.31 8.04
CA ALA A 23 4.03 6.85 7.08
C ALA A 23 4.57 5.67 6.23
N LEU A 24 5.77 5.82 5.68
CA LEU A 24 6.45 4.77 4.91
C LEU A 24 6.75 3.53 5.76
N PHE A 25 7.22 3.72 6.99
CA PHE A 25 7.50 2.64 7.93
C PHE A 25 6.24 1.84 8.25
N PHE A 26 5.18 2.53 8.71
CA PHE A 26 3.91 1.89 9.07
C PHE A 26 3.28 1.22 7.87
N PHE A 27 3.23 1.87 6.71
CA PHE A 27 2.64 1.27 5.52
C PHE A 27 3.39 0.01 5.11
N THR A 28 4.73 0.03 5.11
CA THR A 28 5.55 -1.15 4.80
C THR A 28 5.34 -2.28 5.81
N LEU A 29 5.32 -1.94 7.11
CA LEU A 29 5.11 -2.91 8.19
C LEU A 29 3.72 -3.53 8.11
N LEU A 30 2.69 -2.73 7.91
CA LEU A 30 1.32 -3.17 7.76
C LEU A 30 1.11 -4.00 6.51
N LEU A 31 1.76 -3.66 5.40
CA LEU A 31 1.78 -4.47 4.19
C LEU A 31 2.34 -5.88 4.47
N ALA A 32 3.43 -5.97 5.24
CA ALA A 32 4.02 -7.25 5.64
C ALA A 32 3.13 -8.03 6.62
N LEU A 33 2.50 -7.36 7.58
CA LEU A 33 1.57 -7.98 8.54
C LEU A 33 0.29 -8.47 7.86
N LEU A 34 -0.23 -7.70 6.91
CA LEU A 34 -1.41 -8.03 6.09
C LEU A 34 -1.13 -9.26 5.23
N TRP A 35 0.03 -9.28 4.55
CA TRP A 35 0.47 -10.43 3.76
C TRP A 35 0.61 -11.69 4.62
N ARG A 36 1.17 -11.56 5.83
CA ARG A 36 1.31 -12.66 6.81
C ARG A 36 0.05 -12.96 7.62
N GLN A 37 -1.04 -12.23 7.40
CA GLN A 37 -2.30 -12.35 8.14
C GLN A 37 -2.14 -12.30 9.68
N ARG A 38 -1.20 -11.48 10.17
CA ARG A 38 -0.91 -11.33 11.61
C ARG A 38 -1.85 -10.30 12.25
N TRP A 39 -3.14 -10.64 12.32
CA TRP A 39 -4.22 -9.72 12.70
C TRP A 39 -4.05 -9.03 14.06
N GLY A 40 -3.53 -9.75 15.06
CA GLY A 40 -3.33 -9.20 16.41
C GLY A 40 -2.37 -8.01 16.46
N TRP A 41 -1.33 -8.00 15.62
CA TRP A 41 -0.43 -6.85 15.48
C TRP A 41 -0.91 -5.87 14.42
N PHE A 42 -1.61 -6.35 13.39
CA PHE A 42 -2.08 -5.53 12.29
C PHE A 42 -3.02 -4.42 12.77
N TYR A 43 -4.06 -4.74 13.55
CA TYR A 43 -5.06 -3.76 13.96
C TYR A 43 -4.56 -2.61 14.84
N PRO A 44 -3.80 -2.85 15.94
CA PRO A 44 -3.28 -1.74 16.73
C PRO A 44 -2.34 -0.85 15.93
N LEU A 45 -1.46 -1.43 15.11
CA LEU A 45 -0.56 -0.66 14.26
C LEU A 45 -1.30 0.08 13.14
N TYR A 46 -2.37 -0.49 12.61
CA TYR A 46 -3.21 0.15 11.60
C TYR A 46 -3.93 1.37 12.16
N ALA A 47 -4.45 1.29 13.39
CA ALA A 47 -5.03 2.44 14.08
C ALA A 47 -3.99 3.57 14.32
N VAL A 48 -2.78 3.22 14.74
CA VAL A 48 -1.68 4.20 14.91
C VAL A 48 -1.28 4.81 13.56
N ALA A 49 -1.22 4.01 12.50
CA ALA A 49 -0.90 4.50 11.16
C ALA A 49 -1.98 5.43 10.60
N LEU A 50 -3.26 5.16 10.89
CA LEU A 50 -4.38 6.04 10.53
C LEU A 50 -4.29 7.41 11.22
N LEU A 51 -3.78 7.48 12.45
CA LEU A 51 -3.52 8.74 13.15
C LEU A 51 -2.38 9.53 12.49
N ASN A 52 -1.41 8.83 11.88
CA ASN A 52 -0.32 9.46 11.14
C ASN A 52 -0.78 9.93 9.75
N LYS A 53 -1.51 9.10 9.02
CA LYS A 53 -2.00 9.41 7.67
C LYS A 53 -3.27 8.64 7.35
N GLU A 54 -4.35 9.37 7.08
CA GLU A 54 -5.69 8.81 6.82
C GLU A 54 -5.76 7.93 5.56
N THR A 55 -4.91 8.23 4.57
CA THR A 55 -4.76 7.47 3.32
C THR A 55 -4.21 6.06 3.54
N THR A 56 -3.75 5.72 4.76
CA THR A 56 -3.46 4.32 5.13
C THR A 56 -4.69 3.41 4.93
N LEU A 57 -5.90 3.98 4.86
CA LEU A 57 -7.14 3.29 4.45
C LEU A 57 -7.00 2.51 3.13
N PHE A 58 -6.10 2.88 2.22
CA PHE A 58 -5.86 2.12 0.99
C PHE A 58 -5.44 0.66 1.23
N LEU A 59 -4.93 0.32 2.41
CA LEU A 59 -4.72 -1.08 2.78
C LEU A 59 -6.03 -1.87 2.86
N ALA A 60 -7.16 -1.24 3.21
CA ALA A 60 -8.48 -1.87 3.19
C ALA A 60 -8.91 -2.20 1.75
N LEU A 61 -8.58 -1.33 0.80
CA LEU A 61 -8.82 -1.60 -0.63
C LEU A 61 -7.94 -2.75 -1.13
N LEU A 62 -6.66 -2.77 -0.76
CA LEU A 62 -5.77 -3.90 -1.08
C LEU A 62 -6.28 -5.20 -0.45
N PHE A 63 -6.69 -5.17 0.81
CA PHE A 63 -7.31 -6.31 1.47
C PHE A 63 -8.55 -6.78 0.71
N ALA A 64 -9.44 -5.85 0.36
CA ALA A 64 -10.67 -6.15 -0.35
C ALA A 64 -10.40 -6.85 -1.68
N LEU A 65 -9.47 -6.34 -2.48
CA LEU A 65 -9.09 -6.91 -3.78
C LEU A 65 -8.39 -8.26 -3.65
N HIS A 66 -7.45 -8.38 -2.72
CA HIS A 66 -6.64 -9.59 -2.60
C HIS A 66 -7.41 -10.75 -1.96
N PHE A 67 -8.20 -10.49 -0.92
CA PHE A 67 -8.81 -11.55 -0.11
C PHE A 67 -10.27 -11.88 -0.47
N PHE A 68 -10.91 -11.17 -1.41
CA PHE A 68 -12.33 -11.36 -1.77
C PHE A 68 -12.73 -12.82 -2.03
N SER A 69 -11.89 -13.55 -2.76
CA SER A 69 -12.11 -14.97 -3.11
C SER A 69 -11.15 -15.93 -2.40
N ARG A 70 -10.32 -15.43 -1.47
CA ARG A 70 -9.27 -16.21 -0.79
C ARG A 70 -9.55 -16.41 0.71
N MET A 71 -10.71 -15.96 1.20
CA MET A 71 -11.08 -16.04 2.60
C MET A 71 -12.59 -16.34 2.74
N PRO A 72 -13.03 -17.10 3.76
CA PRO A 72 -14.46 -17.29 4.02
C PRO A 72 -15.19 -15.94 4.19
N ARG A 73 -16.36 -15.78 3.56
CA ARG A 73 -17.10 -14.52 3.50
C ARG A 73 -17.28 -13.85 4.86
N ARG A 74 -17.65 -14.60 5.90
CA ARG A 74 -17.82 -14.07 7.26
C ARG A 74 -16.54 -13.44 7.81
N ARG A 75 -15.38 -14.10 7.64
CA ARG A 75 -14.08 -13.57 8.08
C ARG A 75 -13.67 -12.38 7.20
N TYR A 76 -13.86 -12.47 5.89
CA TYR A 76 -13.57 -11.37 4.96
C TYR A 76 -14.30 -10.09 5.35
N PHE A 77 -15.63 -10.16 5.52
CA PHE A 77 -16.43 -9.00 5.91
C PHE A 77 -16.12 -8.52 7.32
N ALA A 78 -15.83 -9.42 8.27
CA ALA A 78 -15.41 -9.02 9.62
C ALA A 78 -14.11 -8.18 9.57
N HIS A 79 -13.10 -8.63 8.81
CA HIS A 79 -11.85 -7.88 8.68
C HIS A 79 -12.04 -6.56 7.94
N LEU A 80 -12.79 -6.55 6.83
CA LEU A 80 -13.08 -5.34 6.07
C LEU A 80 -13.84 -4.32 6.92
N LEU A 81 -14.86 -4.76 7.65
CA LEU A 81 -15.63 -3.91 8.54
C LEU A 81 -14.78 -3.38 9.70
N ALA A 82 -13.87 -4.19 10.26
CA ALA A 82 -12.93 -3.71 11.28
C ALA A 82 -11.99 -2.64 10.74
N MET A 83 -11.47 -2.79 9.52
CA MET A 83 -10.57 -1.80 8.89
C MET A 83 -11.30 -0.48 8.59
N VAL A 84 -12.51 -0.56 8.02
CA VAL A 84 -13.33 0.63 7.74
C VAL A 84 -13.82 1.27 9.04
N GLY A 85 -14.22 0.47 10.02
CA GLY A 85 -14.66 0.94 11.34
C GLY A 85 -13.55 1.67 12.10
N LEU A 86 -12.32 1.14 12.09
CA LEU A 86 -11.17 1.84 12.67
C LEU A 86 -10.88 3.17 11.97
N PHE A 87 -10.98 3.21 10.63
CA PHE A 87 -10.84 4.46 9.89
C PHE A 87 -11.90 5.49 10.30
N VAL A 88 -13.18 5.09 10.33
CA VAL A 88 -14.28 5.98 10.74
C VAL A 88 -14.06 6.47 12.16
N LEU A 89 -13.68 5.59 13.09
CA LEU A 89 -13.44 5.95 14.49
C LEU A 89 -12.30 6.96 14.62
N VAL A 90 -11.15 6.70 13.99
CA VAL A 90 -9.98 7.58 14.03
C VAL A 90 -10.32 8.91 13.36
N LYS A 91 -10.92 8.89 12.17
CA LYS A 91 -11.24 10.11 11.42
C LYS A 91 -12.28 10.96 12.15
N ALA A 92 -13.35 10.35 12.67
CA ALA A 92 -14.35 11.07 13.46
C ALA A 92 -13.74 11.65 14.73
N GLY A 93 -12.89 10.90 15.43
CA GLY A 93 -12.15 11.38 16.60
C GLY A 93 -11.30 12.61 16.30
N LEU A 94 -10.54 12.58 15.20
CA LEU A 94 -9.75 13.73 14.75
C LEU A 94 -10.64 14.91 14.33
N THR A 95 -11.69 14.67 13.55
CA THR A 95 -12.61 15.74 13.12
C THR A 95 -13.25 16.43 14.32
N LEU A 96 -13.68 15.68 15.34
CA LEU A 96 -14.27 16.24 16.55
C LEU A 96 -13.23 16.98 17.40
N ALA A 97 -12.03 16.41 17.58
CA ALA A 97 -10.94 17.03 18.33
C ALA A 97 -10.48 18.36 17.72
N PHE A 98 -10.56 18.49 16.39
CA PHE A 98 -10.14 19.67 15.63
C PHE A 98 -11.31 20.44 14.99
N ALA A 99 -12.54 20.26 15.48
CA ALA A 99 -13.74 20.87 14.88
C ALA A 99 -13.72 22.41 14.90
N GLY A 100 -12.96 23.02 15.82
CA GLY A 100 -12.77 24.47 15.90
C GLY A 100 -11.73 25.02 14.92
N ASN A 101 -11.05 24.17 14.14
CA ASN A 101 -10.03 24.62 13.19
C ASN A 101 -10.67 24.95 11.83
N PRO A 102 -10.63 26.20 11.37
CA PRO A 102 -11.19 26.57 10.07
C PRO A 102 -10.37 25.96 8.93
N GLY A 103 -11.05 25.39 7.93
CA GLY A 103 -10.41 24.87 6.73
C GLY A 103 -11.42 24.21 5.80
N PRO A 104 -11.19 24.22 4.47
CA PRO A 104 -12.02 23.48 3.53
C PRO A 104 -11.88 21.97 3.76
N LEU A 105 -12.97 21.21 3.52
CA LEU A 105 -12.93 19.75 3.59
C LEU A 105 -12.14 19.14 2.43
N LEU A 106 -12.27 19.74 1.24
CA LEU A 106 -11.59 19.35 0.02
C LEU A 106 -11.28 20.61 -0.79
N GLU A 107 -10.04 20.73 -1.24
CA GLU A 107 -9.62 21.76 -2.19
C GLU A 107 -9.65 21.18 -3.60
N ASN A 108 -10.13 21.95 -4.58
CA ASN A 108 -10.22 21.48 -5.96
C ASN A 108 -9.00 21.95 -6.75
N HIS A 109 -8.13 21.02 -7.13
CA HIS A 109 -6.91 21.27 -7.90
C HIS A 109 -6.99 20.77 -9.34
N LEU A 110 -8.14 20.26 -9.80
CA LEU A 110 -8.27 19.62 -11.11
C LEU A 110 -7.77 20.51 -12.25
N ARG A 111 -8.15 21.79 -12.24
CA ARG A 111 -7.78 22.75 -13.29
C ARG A 111 -6.26 22.94 -13.34
N GLU A 112 -5.65 23.18 -12.18
CA GLU A 112 -4.21 23.41 -12.05
C GLU A 112 -3.42 22.17 -12.47
N ASN A 113 -3.84 21.00 -12.00
CA ASN A 113 -3.24 19.73 -12.33
C ASN A 113 -3.35 19.40 -13.82
N LEU A 114 -4.49 19.70 -14.46
CA LEU A 114 -4.65 19.51 -15.90
C LEU A 114 -3.70 20.40 -16.69
N PHE A 115 -3.53 21.67 -16.28
CA PHE A 115 -2.52 22.54 -16.87
C PHE A 115 -1.11 21.96 -16.70
N THR A 116 -0.74 21.47 -15.52
CA THR A 116 0.54 20.81 -15.27
C THR A 116 0.76 19.59 -16.17
N LEU A 117 -0.26 18.76 -16.38
CA LEU A 117 -0.14 17.58 -17.26
C LEU A 117 0.04 17.95 -18.74
N LEU A 118 -0.47 19.11 -19.15
CA LEU A 118 -0.30 19.63 -20.52
C LEU A 118 1.02 20.37 -20.72
N THR A 119 1.77 20.68 -19.64
CA THR A 119 3.09 21.28 -19.78
C THR A 119 4.09 20.30 -20.41
N PRO A 120 4.94 20.76 -21.36
CA PRO A 120 5.93 19.89 -21.98
C PRO A 120 6.89 19.30 -20.94
N PHE A 121 7.02 17.98 -20.93
CA PHE A 121 8.01 17.29 -20.11
C PHE A 121 9.33 17.15 -20.87
N PRO A 122 10.47 17.30 -20.19
CA PRO A 122 11.74 17.03 -20.81
C PRO A 122 11.91 15.53 -21.12
N LEU A 123 12.55 15.23 -22.25
CA LEU A 123 12.67 13.86 -22.76
C LEU A 123 13.31 12.88 -21.77
N TRP A 124 14.29 13.31 -20.97
CA TRP A 124 14.95 12.43 -20.00
C TRP A 124 13.99 11.93 -18.91
N ARG A 125 13.01 12.74 -18.49
CA ARG A 125 11.98 12.27 -17.54
C ARG A 125 11.10 11.16 -18.14
N LEU A 126 10.89 11.18 -19.45
CA LEU A 126 10.17 10.11 -20.14
C LEU A 126 11.01 8.81 -20.14
N LEU A 127 12.33 8.91 -20.22
CA LEU A 127 13.23 7.77 -20.08
C LEU A 127 13.17 7.17 -18.67
N ASP A 128 13.12 8.01 -17.62
CA ASP A 128 12.95 7.55 -16.24
C ASP A 128 11.63 6.79 -16.06
N VAL A 129 10.53 7.33 -16.57
CA VAL A 129 9.21 6.68 -16.54
C VAL A 129 9.25 5.36 -17.32
N ALA A 130 9.84 5.34 -18.52
CA ALA A 130 9.97 4.13 -19.32
C ALA A 130 10.79 3.05 -18.59
N LEU A 131 11.89 3.43 -17.92
CA LEU A 131 12.70 2.52 -17.12
C LEU A 131 11.91 1.96 -15.94
N VAL A 132 11.18 2.80 -15.21
CA VAL A 132 10.32 2.35 -14.09
C VAL A 132 9.24 1.39 -14.60
N LEU A 133 8.55 1.72 -15.69
CA LEU A 133 7.55 0.84 -16.29
C LEU A 133 8.16 -0.49 -16.75
N LEU A 134 9.35 -0.46 -17.37
CA LEU A 134 10.07 -1.68 -17.74
C LEU A 134 10.35 -2.54 -16.51
N LEU A 135 10.93 -1.97 -15.46
CA LEU A 135 11.23 -2.69 -14.21
C LEU A 135 9.96 -3.24 -13.54
N LEU A 136 8.85 -2.50 -13.56
CA LEU A 136 7.58 -2.94 -12.97
C LEU A 136 6.91 -4.06 -13.77
N PHE A 137 6.91 -3.98 -15.10
CA PHE A 137 6.13 -4.90 -15.95
C PHE A 137 6.95 -6.05 -16.57
N GLN A 138 8.29 -5.97 -16.57
CA GLN A 138 9.13 -7.10 -16.98
C GLN A 138 8.85 -8.31 -16.09
N GLY A 139 8.47 -9.43 -16.72
CA GLY A 139 8.14 -10.66 -16.01
C GLY A 139 6.94 -10.53 -15.06
N PHE A 140 6.03 -9.58 -15.29
CA PHE A 140 4.93 -9.23 -14.36
C PHE A 140 4.17 -10.46 -13.81
N ARG A 141 3.83 -11.43 -14.67
CA ARG A 141 3.09 -12.64 -14.27
C ARG A 141 3.84 -13.51 -13.25
N LYS A 142 5.17 -13.45 -13.20
CA LYS A 142 6.01 -14.19 -12.25
C LYS A 142 6.11 -13.50 -10.88
N LYS A 143 5.65 -12.25 -10.77
CA LYS A 143 5.71 -11.47 -9.53
C LYS A 143 4.59 -11.85 -8.56
N PRO A 144 4.81 -11.70 -7.24
CA PRO A 144 3.81 -12.05 -6.23
C PRO A 144 2.45 -11.41 -6.51
N GLU A 145 1.39 -12.22 -6.52
CA GLU A 145 0.02 -11.75 -6.78
C GLU A 145 -0.40 -10.63 -5.82
N PHE A 146 -0.04 -10.75 -4.55
CA PHE A 146 -0.34 -9.74 -3.53
C PHE A 146 0.15 -8.35 -3.94
N LEU A 147 1.39 -8.23 -4.41
CA LEU A 147 1.96 -6.96 -4.87
C LEU A 147 1.34 -6.48 -6.18
N ARG A 148 0.98 -7.40 -7.09
CA ARG A 148 0.27 -7.06 -8.33
C ARG A 148 -1.10 -6.43 -8.06
N HIS A 149 -1.87 -6.96 -7.11
CA HIS A 149 -3.13 -6.33 -6.67
C HIS A 149 -2.86 -4.96 -6.03
N GLY A 150 -1.75 -4.82 -5.29
CA GLY A 150 -1.31 -3.54 -4.73
C GLY A 150 -1.07 -2.43 -5.75
N LEU A 151 -0.70 -2.77 -7.00
CA LEU A 151 -0.54 -1.79 -8.07
C LEU A 151 -1.85 -1.06 -8.40
N PHE A 152 -3.01 -1.69 -8.15
CA PHE A 152 -4.30 -1.05 -8.34
C PHE A 152 -4.47 0.19 -7.46
N LEU A 153 -3.81 0.27 -6.30
CA LEU A 153 -3.87 1.43 -5.41
C LEU A 153 -3.36 2.72 -6.07
N VAL A 154 -2.49 2.60 -7.08
CA VAL A 154 -1.99 3.76 -7.83
C VAL A 154 -3.15 4.51 -8.50
N VAL A 155 -4.18 3.81 -8.98
CA VAL A 155 -5.31 4.43 -9.70
C VAL A 155 -6.15 5.35 -8.81
N PRO A 156 -6.76 4.90 -7.71
CA PRO A 156 -7.54 5.79 -6.85
C PRO A 156 -6.67 6.86 -6.19
N ILE A 157 -5.41 6.56 -5.84
CA ILE A 157 -4.47 7.57 -5.32
C ILE A 157 -4.22 8.66 -6.36
N PHE A 158 -3.92 8.29 -7.60
CA PHE A 158 -3.71 9.24 -8.70
C PHE A 158 -4.97 10.06 -8.96
N LEU A 159 -6.15 9.45 -8.99
CA LEU A 159 -7.41 10.17 -9.18
C LEU A 159 -7.65 11.16 -8.03
N LEU A 160 -7.51 10.72 -6.78
CA LEU A 160 -7.65 11.63 -5.64
C LEU A 160 -6.62 12.76 -5.67
N GLN A 161 -5.38 12.48 -6.07
CA GLN A 161 -4.38 13.53 -6.28
C GLN A 161 -4.78 14.49 -7.39
N LEU A 162 -5.31 13.98 -8.51
CA LEU A 162 -5.71 14.79 -9.66
C LEU A 162 -6.82 15.79 -9.30
N PHE A 163 -7.77 15.40 -8.47
CA PHE A 163 -8.89 16.27 -8.08
C PHE A 163 -8.61 17.09 -6.81
N PHE A 164 -7.98 16.49 -5.81
CA PHE A 164 -7.93 17.02 -4.44
C PHE A 164 -6.51 17.23 -3.88
N GLY A 165 -5.46 16.96 -4.67
CA GLY A 165 -4.08 17.21 -4.29
C GLY A 165 -3.34 18.03 -5.35
N VAL A 166 -2.12 18.45 -5.04
CA VAL A 166 -1.28 19.20 -5.98
C VAL A 166 -0.31 18.25 -6.69
N LEU A 167 -0.38 18.14 -8.02
CA LEU A 167 0.60 17.37 -8.78
C LEU A 167 2.01 17.95 -8.58
N GLY A 168 2.91 17.12 -8.06
CA GLY A 168 4.23 17.55 -7.58
C GLY A 168 4.48 17.13 -6.12
N GLU A 169 3.42 16.95 -5.33
CA GLU A 169 3.52 16.37 -3.99
C GLU A 169 3.73 14.85 -4.05
N ILE A 170 4.98 14.42 -4.23
CA ILE A 170 5.34 13.01 -4.34
C ILE A 170 4.98 12.19 -3.08
N ARG A 171 4.86 12.85 -1.92
CA ARG A 171 4.51 12.23 -0.63
C ARG A 171 3.16 11.51 -0.64
N VAL A 172 2.25 11.82 -1.56
CA VAL A 172 0.97 11.13 -1.68
C VAL A 172 1.12 9.71 -2.24
N TYR A 173 2.25 9.42 -2.90
CA TYR A 173 2.57 8.10 -3.42
C TYR A 173 3.39 7.24 -2.44
N TYR A 174 3.62 7.69 -1.21
CA TYR A 174 4.43 6.96 -0.24
C TYR A 174 3.80 5.63 0.19
N GLU A 175 2.48 5.54 0.15
CA GLU A 175 1.73 4.31 0.38
C GLU A 175 1.96 3.27 -0.73
N VAL A 176 2.03 3.68 -1.99
CA VAL A 176 2.31 2.75 -3.10
C VAL A 176 3.79 2.46 -3.26
N TYR A 177 4.67 3.30 -2.71
CA TYR A 177 6.12 3.21 -2.89
C TYR A 177 6.70 1.83 -2.48
N PRO A 178 6.39 1.25 -1.30
CA PRO A 178 6.86 -0.09 -0.94
C PRO A 178 6.42 -1.17 -1.94
N ILE A 179 5.23 -1.04 -2.51
CA ILE A 179 4.68 -2.00 -3.49
C ILE A 179 5.46 -1.87 -4.80
N LEU A 180 5.63 -0.66 -5.32
CA LEU A 180 6.38 -0.39 -6.54
C LEU A 180 7.83 -0.86 -6.41
N PHE A 181 8.46 -0.55 -5.27
CA PHE A 181 9.82 -0.99 -4.96
C PHE A 181 9.95 -2.52 -4.97
N LEU A 182 9.10 -3.22 -4.21
CA LEU A 182 9.13 -4.68 -4.14
C LEU A 182 8.79 -5.36 -5.47
N LEU A 183 7.97 -4.72 -6.33
CA LEU A 183 7.72 -5.18 -7.68
C LEU A 183 8.95 -4.98 -8.59
N ALA A 184 9.68 -3.87 -8.45
CA ALA A 184 10.83 -3.56 -9.32
C ALA A 184 12.08 -4.39 -9.00
N VAL A 185 12.31 -4.73 -7.72
CA VAL A 185 13.53 -5.41 -7.26
C VAL A 185 13.86 -6.70 -8.05
N PRO A 186 12.94 -7.66 -8.26
CA PRO A 186 13.27 -8.87 -9.02
C PRO A 186 13.73 -8.59 -10.46
N SER A 187 13.15 -7.60 -11.11
CA SER A 187 13.54 -7.20 -12.46
C SER A 187 14.91 -6.51 -12.48
N ALA A 188 15.17 -5.65 -11.49
CA ALA A 188 16.46 -4.99 -11.34
C ALA A 188 17.60 -6.00 -11.08
N LEU A 189 17.36 -6.99 -10.20
CA LEU A 189 18.33 -8.07 -9.95
C LEU A 189 18.59 -8.91 -11.20
N ALA A 190 17.54 -9.27 -11.93
CA ALA A 190 17.67 -10.00 -13.19
C ALA A 190 18.47 -9.20 -14.24
N PHE A 191 18.24 -7.89 -14.33
CA PHE A 191 19.00 -7.00 -15.23
C PHE A 191 20.49 -6.92 -14.84
N LEU A 192 20.79 -6.94 -13.54
CA LEU A 192 22.17 -6.97 -13.02
C LEU A 192 22.82 -8.36 -13.08
N GLY A 193 22.15 -9.37 -13.65
CA GLY A 193 22.66 -10.74 -13.70
C GLY A 193 22.72 -11.45 -12.34
N MET A 194 22.03 -10.91 -11.32
CA MET A 194 21.99 -11.50 -9.99
C MET A 194 20.83 -12.49 -9.85
N GLU A 195 21.07 -13.61 -9.17
CA GLU A 195 19.99 -14.51 -8.80
C GLU A 195 19.03 -13.83 -7.80
N THR A 196 17.73 -13.91 -8.08
CA THR A 196 16.71 -13.46 -7.15
C THR A 196 16.75 -14.35 -5.90
N PRO A 197 16.93 -13.79 -4.69
CA PRO A 197 16.86 -14.59 -3.47
C PRO A 197 15.55 -15.36 -3.42
N ARG A 198 15.61 -16.70 -3.29
CA ARG A 198 14.43 -17.52 -3.08
C ARG A 198 13.88 -17.20 -1.70
N LEU A 199 12.87 -16.33 -1.63
CA LEU A 199 12.17 -16.01 -0.39
C LEU A 199 11.28 -17.21 0.00
N PRO A 200 11.53 -17.86 1.15
CA PRO A 200 10.67 -18.94 1.63
C PRO A 200 9.22 -18.44 1.77
N GLY A 201 8.26 -19.13 1.15
CA GLY A 201 6.84 -18.81 1.26
C GLY A 201 6.24 -17.88 0.18
N LEU A 202 7.00 -17.51 -0.86
CA LEU A 202 6.46 -16.79 -2.05
C LEU A 202 6.28 -17.69 -3.29
N SER A 203 6.68 -18.95 -3.22
CA SER A 203 6.28 -19.96 -4.20
C SER A 203 4.78 -20.20 -4.03
N GLY A 204 3.99 -19.95 -5.07
CA GLY A 204 2.55 -20.20 -5.11
C GLY A 204 2.19 -21.69 -5.06
N SER A 205 2.56 -22.39 -3.98
CA SER A 205 1.92 -23.65 -3.63
C SER A 205 0.72 -23.34 -2.73
N PRO A 206 -0.49 -23.85 -3.03
CA PRO A 206 -1.69 -23.70 -2.19
C PRO A 206 -1.53 -24.23 -0.76
N GLU A 207 -0.49 -25.04 -0.51
CA GLU A 207 -0.30 -25.83 0.71
C GLU A 207 0.03 -25.02 1.98
N GLY A 208 0.41 -23.74 1.83
CA GLY A 208 0.74 -22.89 2.98
C GLY A 208 -0.45 -22.22 3.69
N GLN A 209 -1.66 -22.29 3.11
CA GLN A 209 -2.86 -21.65 3.68
C GLN A 209 -3.72 -22.58 4.53
N GLU A 210 -3.56 -23.90 4.42
CA GLU A 210 -4.33 -24.86 5.25
C GLU A 210 -3.83 -24.93 6.70
N ALA A 211 -2.56 -24.63 6.97
CA ALA A 211 -2.00 -24.73 8.32
C ALA A 211 -2.50 -23.64 9.31
N ALA A 212 -3.19 -22.60 8.84
CA ALA A 212 -3.74 -21.54 9.70
C ALA A 212 -5.23 -21.72 10.05
N CYS A 213 -5.89 -22.75 9.50
CA CYS A 213 -7.27 -23.13 9.81
C CYS A 213 -7.29 -24.50 10.50
N GLY A 214 -6.68 -24.58 11.68
CA GLY A 214 -6.87 -25.74 12.56
C GLY A 214 -8.34 -25.81 13.03
N PRO A 215 -8.98 -26.99 13.02
CA PRO A 215 -10.28 -27.17 13.65
C PRO A 215 -10.11 -27.24 15.17
N GLU A 216 -10.55 -26.21 15.88
CA GLU A 216 -10.90 -26.36 17.30
C GLU A 216 -12.16 -27.23 17.40
N GLY A 217 -12.06 -28.33 18.16
CA GLY A 217 -13.22 -29.00 18.75
C GLY A 217 -13.71 -30.27 18.06
N ALA A 218 -12.91 -31.34 18.07
CA ALA A 218 -13.44 -32.71 18.01
C ALA A 218 -13.27 -33.35 19.39
N GLU A 219 -14.32 -33.29 20.19
CA GLU A 219 -14.43 -34.01 21.46
C GLU A 219 -14.88 -35.46 21.17
N PRO A 220 -14.22 -36.50 21.72
CA PRO A 220 -14.49 -37.88 21.36
C PRO A 220 -15.69 -38.45 22.14
N ARG A 221 -16.63 -39.08 21.41
CA ARG A 221 -17.54 -40.07 21.98
C ARG A 221 -16.75 -41.32 22.39
N GLY A 222 -16.96 -41.80 23.61
CA GLY A 222 -16.83 -43.21 23.95
C GLY A 222 -16.24 -43.51 25.34
N ARG A 223 -17.12 -43.64 26.35
CA ARG A 223 -17.54 -44.93 26.92
C ARG A 223 -18.79 -44.72 27.78
#